data_AF-A0A3N5I2B9-F1
#
_entry.id   AF-A0A3N5I2B9-F1
#
_cell.length_a   1.000
_cell.length_b   1.000
_cell.length_c   1.000
_cell.angle_alpha   90.00
_cell.angle_beta   90.00
_cell.angle_gamma   90.00
#
_symmetry.space_group_name_H-M   'P 1'
#
loop_
_entity.id
_entity.type
_entity.pdbx_description
1 polymer ?
#
loop_
_entity_poly.entity_id
_entity_poly.type
_entity_poly.pdbx_seq_one_letter_code
_entity_poly.pdbx_strand_id
1 'polypeptide(L)' 'MPINLPLKDMCLHEKLSAVESLWEDLARTPDTIESPAWHKNILDERRQRLAD' A
#
# COMPACT_ATOMS: atom_id res chain seq x y z
N MET A 1 1.05 16.82 -11.17
CA MET A 1 0.77 16.19 -12.47
C MET A 1 0.67 14.69 -12.25
N PRO A 2 -0.31 13.97 -12.84
CA PRO A 2 -0.38 12.52 -12.69
C PRO A 2 0.80 11.85 -13.38
N ILE A 3 1.46 10.92 -12.69
CA ILE A 3 2.47 10.06 -13.29
C ILE A 3 1.72 9.00 -14.12
N ASN A 4 1.91 9.00 -15.44
CA ASN A 4 1.29 8.02 -16.32
C ASN A 4 2.29 6.91 -16.65
N LEU A 5 2.17 5.77 -15.98
CA LEU A 5 2.98 4.58 -16.26
C LEU A 5 2.38 3.83 -17.47
N PRO A 6 3.18 3.39 -18.45
CA PRO A 6 2.71 2.59 -19.59
C PRO A 6 2.43 1.13 -19.16
N LEU A 7 1.53 0.93 -18.19
CA LEU A 7 1.26 -0.36 -17.55
C LEU A 7 0.84 -1.46 -18.54
N LYS A 8 0.33 -1.09 -19.72
CA LYS A 8 -0.05 -2.05 -20.76
C LYS A 8 1.16 -2.69 -21.46
N ASP A 9 2.27 -1.96 -21.54
CA ASP A 9 3.47 -2.37 -22.26
C ASP A 9 4.49 -3.05 -21.36
N MET A 10 4.31 -2.96 -20.04
CA MET A 10 5.17 -3.59 -19.04
C MET A 10 4.89 -5.09 -18.88
N CYS A 11 5.95 -5.89 -18.82
CA CYS A 11 5.88 -7.27 -18.38
C CYS A 11 5.57 -7.38 -16.87
N LEU A 12 5.26 -8.59 -16.41
CA LEU A 12 4.95 -8.81 -14.99
C LEU A 12 6.11 -8.38 -14.07
N HIS A 13 7.35 -8.70 -14.43
CA HIS A 13 8.53 -8.35 -13.62
C HIS A 13 8.69 -6.84 -13.46
N GLU A 14 8.54 -6.08 -14.55
CA GLU A 14 8.61 -4.61 -14.51
C GLU A 14 7.50 -4.02 -13.63
N LYS A 15 6.30 -4.59 -13.69
CA LYS A 15 5.18 -4.14 -12.84
C LYS A 15 5.47 -4.37 -11.36
N LEU A 16 5.98 -5.55 -11.03
CA LEU A 16 6.33 -5.90 -9.65
C LEU A 16 7.45 -5.00 -9.14
N SER A 17 8.51 -4.79 -9.92
CA SER A 17 9.62 -3.91 -9.54
C SER A 17 9.18 -2.45 -9.33
N ALA A 18 8.26 -1.95 -10.17
CA ALA A 18 7.68 -0.61 -10.00
C ALA A 18 6.85 -0.49 -8.71
N VAL A 19 6.03 -1.51 -8.39
CA VAL A 19 5.26 -1.55 -7.15
C VAL A 19 6.18 -1.63 -5.94
N GLU A 20 7.21 -2.46 -5.97
CA GLU A 20 8.20 -2.60 -4.89
C GLU A 20 8.94 -1.29 -4.64
N SER A 21 9.42 -0.63 -5.69
CA SER A 21 10.12 0.65 -5.58
C SER A 21 9.22 1.74 -4.98
N LEU A 22 7.96 1.77 -5.41
CA LEU A 22 6.96 2.69 -4.84
C LEU A 22 6.70 2.38 -3.37
N TRP A 23 6.56 1.10 -3.01
CA TRP A 23 6.35 0.69 -1.63
C TRP A 23 7.53 1.04 -0.74
N GLU A 24 8.76 0.84 -1.22
CA GLU A 24 9.98 1.17 -0.48
C GLU A 24 10.05 2.68 -0.20
N ASP A 25 9.72 3.51 -1.18
CA ASP A 25 9.72 4.97 -1.03
C ASP A 25 8.66 5.44 -0.01
N LEU A 26 7.41 4.96 -0.15
CA LEU A 26 6.32 5.29 0.78
C LEU A 26 6.60 4.82 2.21
N ALA A 27 7.27 3.67 2.36
CA ALA A 27 7.61 3.11 3.66
C ALA A 27 8.69 3.90 4.42
N ARG A 28 9.44 4.79 3.74
CA ARG A 28 10.47 5.63 4.40
C ARG A 28 9.87 6.71 5.29
N THR A 29 8.63 7.14 5.03
CA THR A 29 7.95 8.19 5.79
C THR A 29 6.54 7.75 6.21
N PRO A 30 6.40 6.70 7.03
CA PRO A 30 5.11 6.11 7.36
C PRO A 30 4.16 7.12 8.05
N ASP A 31 4.70 8.06 8.80
CA ASP A 31 3.92 9.08 9.53
C ASP A 31 3.34 10.18 8.61
N THR A 32 3.80 10.27 7.36
CA THR A 32 3.31 11.26 6.39
C THR A 32 2.03 10.82 5.69
N ILE A 33 1.65 9.54 5.83
CA ILE A 33 0.48 8.97 5.21
C ILE A 33 -0.55 8.71 6.30
N GLU A 34 -1.57 9.58 6.38
CA GLU A 34 -2.67 9.36 7.31
C GLU A 34 -3.38 8.04 6.97
N SER A 35 -3.47 7.15 7.96
CA SER A 35 -4.26 5.94 7.81
C SER A 35 -5.73 6.30 7.57
N PRO A 36 -6.41 5.68 6.60
CA PRO A 36 -7.83 5.87 6.41
C PRO A 36 -8.62 5.54 7.68
N ALA A 37 -9.68 6.31 7.96
CA ALA A 37 -10.48 6.14 9.18
C ALA A 37 -11.02 4.70 9.37
N TRP A 38 -11.32 3.99 8.27
CA TRP A 38 -11.80 2.61 8.31
C TRP A 38 -10.74 1.58 8.73
N HIS A 39 -9.44 1.90 8.60
CA HIS A 39 -8.37 0.95 8.89
C HIS A 39 -8.38 0.52 10.36
N LYS A 40 -8.68 1.46 11.27
CA LYS A 40 -8.84 1.18 12.70
C LYS A 40 -9.94 0.15 12.96
N ASN A 41 -11.11 0.32 12.34
CA ASN A 41 -12.26 -0.56 12.55
C ASN A 41 -11.90 -2.02 12.20
N ILE A 42 -11.20 -2.24 11.08
CA ILE A 42 -10.75 -3.57 10.67
C ILE A 42 -9.72 -4.15 11.65
N LEU A 43 -8.79 -3.35 12.15
CA LEU A 43 -7.81 -3.80 13.14
C LEU A 43 -8.49 -4.20 14.45
N ASP A 44 -9.50 -3.44 14.88
CA ASP A 44 -10.26 -3.72 16.10
C ASP A 44 -11.10 -5.00 15.94
N GLU A 45 -11.79 -5.18 14.81
CA GLU A 45 -12.52 -6.42 14.48
C GLU A 45 -11.60 -7.65 14.46
N ARG A 46 -10.39 -7.52 13.89
CA ARG A 46 -9.40 -8.60 13.88
C ARG A 46 -8.88 -8.92 15.28
N ARG A 47 -8.66 -7.90 16.11
CA ARG A 47 -8.21 -8.08 17.49
C ARG A 47 -9.26 -8.80 18.32
N GLN A 48 -10.54 -8.48 18.15
CA GLN A 48 -11.63 -9.16 18.85
C GLN A 48 -11.68 -10.66 18.51
N ARG A 49 -11.58 -11.02 17.22
CA ARG A 49 -11.60 -12.43 16.78
C ARG A 49 -10.44 -13.29 17.31
N LEU A 50 -9.32 -12.66 17.68
CA LEU A 50 -8.16 -13.37 18.24
C LEU A 50 -8.22 -13.45 19.78
N ALA A 51 -9.09 -12.68 20.42
CA ALA A 51 -9.27 -12.67 21.87
C ALA A 51 -10.33 -13.68 22.34
N ASP A 52 -11.13 -14.21 21.40
CA ASP A 52 -12.11 -15.29 21.59
C ASP A 52 -11.46 -16.68 21.37
#